data_AF-A0A8S9HJX2-F1
#
_entry.id   AF-A0A8S9HJX2-F1
#
_cell.length_a   1.000
_cell.length_b   1.000
_cell.length_c   1.000
_cell.angle_alpha   90.00
_cell.angle_beta   90.00
_cell.angle_gamma   90.00
#
_symmetry.space_group_name_H-M   'P 1'
#
loop_
_entity.id
_entity.type
_entity.pdbx_description
1 polymer ?
#
loop_
_entity_poly.entity_id
_entity_poly.type
_entity_poly.pdbx_seq_one_letter_code
_entity_poly.pdbx_strand_id
1 'polypeptide(L)'
;MCFLDHLFAHQWRFKYKDFKDSEPDQNGLGRSLPGGTWNNYTCTIPSFCQSNKRHIIIRDNICSNISSKELDVVMEPFLYMVPYLLVECASSDEQRAQYSLEPFTYERPTNIPPARAGDCGMYTLKYIECHALGI
;
A
#
# COMPACT_ATOMS: atom_id res chain seq x y z
N MET A 1 6.63 -6.24 -5.60
CA MET A 1 6.92 -5.90 -4.19
C MET A 1 6.86 -4.38 -4.06
N CYS A 2 6.14 -3.84 -3.06
CA CYS A 2 5.98 -2.40 -2.86
C CYS A 2 6.51 -1.99 -1.48
N PHE A 3 7.14 -0.82 -1.40
CA PHE A 3 7.59 -0.21 -0.14
C PHE A 3 6.70 0.96 0.20
N LEU A 4 6.17 0.95 1.42
CA LEU A 4 5.44 2.08 1.98
C LEU A 4 6.43 2.87 2.83
N ASP A 5 6.78 4.04 2.33
CA ASP A 5 7.60 5.00 3.07
C ASP A 5 6.81 5.57 4.27
N HIS A 6 7.53 5.87 5.36
CA HIS A 6 6.92 6.39 6.59
C HIS A 6 6.23 7.75 6.38
N LEU A 7 6.82 8.66 5.58
CA LEU A 7 6.22 9.96 5.30
C LEU A 7 4.96 9.80 4.45
N PHE A 8 5.01 8.96 3.41
CA PHE A 8 3.84 8.64 2.59
C PHE A 8 2.71 8.02 3.45
N ALA A 9 3.06 7.06 4.29
CA ALA A 9 2.14 6.41 5.21
C ALA A 9 1.45 7.42 6.16
N HIS A 10 2.23 8.35 6.72
CA HIS A 10 1.69 9.39 7.59
C HIS A 10 0.72 10.33 6.85
N GLN A 11 1.08 10.76 5.63
CA GLN A 11 0.21 11.61 4.82
C GLN A 11 -1.12 10.93 4.47
N TRP A 12 -1.08 9.65 4.10
CA TRP A 12 -2.28 8.88 3.77
C TRP A 12 -3.20 8.71 4.97
N ARG A 13 -2.65 8.38 6.14
CA ARG A 13 -3.43 8.27 7.38
C ARG A 13 -4.10 9.60 7.73
N PHE A 14 -3.37 10.71 7.62
CA PHE A 14 -3.92 12.04 7.91
C PHE A 14 -5.09 12.41 6.98
N LYS A 15 -4.96 12.10 5.70
CA LYS A 15 -5.97 12.47 4.68
C LYS A 15 -7.05 11.41 4.46
N TYR A 16 -7.04 10.31 5.21
CA TYR A 16 -8.00 9.22 5.04
C TYR A 16 -9.44 9.66 5.31
N LYS A 17 -9.64 10.52 6.31
CA LYS A 17 -10.97 11.08 6.60
C LYS A 17 -11.51 11.89 5.42
N ASP A 18 -10.70 12.79 4.87
CA ASP A 18 -11.07 13.60 3.72
C ASP A 18 -11.37 12.73 2.49
N PHE A 19 -10.55 11.69 2.26
CA PHE A 19 -10.85 10.68 1.24
C PHE A 19 -12.21 10.04 1.47
N LYS A 20 -12.52 9.65 2.72
CA LYS A 20 -13.82 9.04 3.07
C LYS A 20 -15.00 10.01 3.02
N ASP A 21 -14.77 11.31 3.08
CA ASP A 21 -15.83 12.30 3.03
C ASP A 21 -15.98 12.89 1.61
N SER A 22 -15.11 12.52 0.66
CA SER A 22 -15.15 13.02 -0.73
C SER A 22 -16.26 12.38 -1.58
N GLU A 23 -16.75 13.18 -2.53
CA GLU A 23 -17.70 12.72 -3.54
C GLU A 23 -17.02 11.79 -4.58
N PRO A 24 -17.77 10.88 -5.22
CA PRO A 24 -17.28 10.10 -6.36
C PRO A 24 -16.83 10.97 -7.52
N ASP A 25 -15.92 10.47 -8.35
CA ASP A 25 -15.54 11.15 -9.58
C ASP A 25 -16.70 11.15 -10.60
N GLN A 26 -16.50 11.87 -11.72
CA GLN A 26 -17.45 11.95 -12.82
C GLN A 26 -17.78 10.60 -13.49
N ASN A 27 -16.97 9.56 -13.27
CA ASN A 27 -17.20 8.20 -13.76
C ASN A 27 -17.94 7.33 -12.74
N GLY A 28 -18.32 7.89 -11.58
CA GLY A 28 -18.87 7.13 -10.45
C GLY A 28 -17.84 6.20 -9.80
N LEU A 29 -16.57 6.30 -10.19
CA LEU A 29 -15.44 5.59 -9.61
C LEU A 29 -14.94 6.47 -8.47
N GLY A 30 -14.99 5.96 -7.25
CA GLY A 30 -15.05 6.82 -6.07
C GLY A 30 -13.86 7.79 -5.84
N ARG A 31 -14.15 8.76 -4.98
CA ARG A 31 -13.30 9.45 -3.98
C ARG A 31 -11.92 9.93 -4.42
N SER A 32 -11.77 11.26 -4.41
CA SER A 32 -10.51 11.96 -4.70
C SER A 32 -9.35 11.49 -3.82
N LEU A 33 -8.30 10.97 -4.45
CA LEU A 33 -7.07 10.62 -3.76
C LEU A 33 -6.38 11.88 -3.19
N PRO A 34 -5.74 11.77 -2.03
CA PRO A 34 -5.06 12.89 -1.42
C PRO A 34 -3.88 13.40 -2.28
N GLY A 35 -3.85 14.70 -2.55
CA GLY A 35 -2.76 15.35 -3.30
C GLY A 35 -1.37 15.05 -2.72
N GLY A 36 -0.39 14.82 -3.59
CA GLY A 36 0.96 14.35 -3.25
C GLY A 36 1.22 12.88 -3.58
N THR A 37 0.19 12.12 -3.96
CA THR A 37 0.30 10.75 -4.48
C THR A 37 1.19 10.65 -5.73
N TRP A 38 1.24 11.71 -6.54
CA TRP A 38 1.83 11.74 -7.88
C TRP A 38 3.23 12.36 -7.94
N ASN A 39 3.66 13.09 -6.91
CA ASN A 39 4.73 14.09 -7.05
C ASN A 39 6.18 13.55 -7.09
N ASN A 40 6.39 12.24 -7.23
CA ASN A 40 7.74 11.66 -7.13
C ASN A 40 8.32 11.16 -8.46
N TYR A 41 7.58 11.20 -9.56
CA TYR A 41 8.08 10.69 -10.84
C TYR A 41 8.01 11.78 -11.92
N THR A 42 9.19 12.15 -12.42
CA THR A 42 9.48 13.19 -13.41
C THR A 42 8.83 12.89 -14.78
N CYS A 43 7.50 13.04 -14.88
CA CYS A 43 6.72 12.91 -16.12
C CYS A 43 6.85 11.56 -16.86
N THR A 44 7.35 10.52 -16.18
CA THR A 44 7.38 9.15 -16.70
C THR A 44 6.52 8.30 -15.78
N ILE A 45 5.35 7.88 -16.28
CA ILE A 45 4.51 6.89 -15.60
C ILE A 45 5.32 5.58 -15.63
N PRO A 46 5.74 5.02 -14.48
CA PRO A 46 6.43 3.74 -14.49
C PRO A 46 5.51 2.68 -15.11
N SER A 47 6.07 1.80 -15.94
CA SER A 47 5.31 0.66 -16.46
C SER A 47 4.93 -0.24 -15.29
N PHE A 48 3.68 -0.14 -14.81
CA PHE A 48 3.20 -0.94 -13.70
C PHE A 48 3.12 -2.41 -14.12
N CYS A 49 3.82 -3.27 -13.41
CA CYS A 49 3.63 -4.71 -13.53
C CYS A 49 2.39 -5.12 -12.73
N GLN A 50 1.37 -5.59 -13.43
CA GLN A 50 0.09 -6.01 -12.86
C GLN A 50 0.26 -7.22 -11.93
N SER A 51 -0.29 -7.12 -10.72
CA SER A 51 -0.58 -8.27 -9.87
C SER A 51 -2.05 -8.24 -9.49
N ASN A 52 -2.80 -9.28 -9.84
CA ASN A 52 -4.20 -9.43 -9.42
C ASN A 52 -4.35 -9.82 -7.93
N LYS A 53 -3.23 -9.93 -7.20
CA LYS A 53 -3.26 -10.21 -5.76
C LYS A 53 -3.69 -8.96 -4.99
N ARG A 54 -4.83 -9.06 -4.31
CA ARG A 54 -5.40 -8.04 -3.42
C ARG A 54 -5.15 -8.38 -1.95
N HIS A 55 -3.92 -8.81 -1.66
CA HIS A 55 -3.51 -9.27 -0.34
C HIS A 55 -2.14 -8.69 0.00
N ILE A 56 -2.06 -7.98 1.13
CA ILE A 56 -0.85 -7.33 1.63
C ILE A 56 -0.25 -8.20 2.73
N ILE A 57 1.03 -8.55 2.58
CA ILE A 57 1.76 -9.30 3.61
C ILE A 57 2.65 -8.31 4.37
N ILE A 58 2.34 -8.09 5.64
CA ILE A 58 3.08 -7.19 6.51
C ILE A 58 4.26 -7.93 7.12
N ARG A 59 5.47 -7.59 6.67
CA ARG A 59 6.73 -8.14 7.20
C ARG A 59 7.34 -7.20 8.22
N ASP A 60 6.70 -7.15 9.38
CA ASP A 60 7.21 -6.42 10.54
C ASP A 60 8.11 -7.35 11.37
N ASN A 61 9.35 -6.93 11.61
CA ASN A 61 10.34 -7.67 12.37
C ASN A 61 10.46 -7.19 13.83
N ILE A 62 9.69 -6.15 14.23
CA ILE A 62 9.58 -5.67 15.60
C ILE A 62 8.11 -5.76 16.03
N CYS A 63 7.62 -7.01 16.09
CA CYS A 63 6.19 -7.28 16.28
C CYS A 63 5.60 -6.70 17.59
N SER A 64 6.43 -6.41 18.59
CA SER A 64 6.03 -5.87 19.88
C SER A 64 5.63 -4.39 19.86
N ASN A 65 5.97 -3.64 18.80
CA ASN A 65 5.75 -2.20 18.77
C ASN A 65 4.29 -1.80 18.49
N ILE A 66 3.49 -2.70 17.93
CA ILE A 66 2.10 -2.43 17.57
C ILE A 66 1.23 -3.66 17.80
N SER A 67 0.14 -3.49 18.54
CA SER A 67 -0.86 -4.54 18.74
C SER A 67 -1.65 -4.81 17.46
N SER A 68 -2.29 -5.97 17.34
CA SER A 68 -3.11 -6.28 16.15
C SER A 68 -4.23 -5.27 15.93
N LYS A 69 -4.86 -4.79 17.02
CA LYS A 69 -5.94 -3.80 16.93
C LYS A 69 -5.45 -2.44 16.45
N GLU A 70 -4.29 -1.99 16.94
CA GLU A 70 -3.69 -0.76 16.45
C GLU A 70 -3.23 -0.91 15.00
N LEU A 71 -2.75 -2.09 14.63
CA LEU A 71 -2.37 -2.39 13.25
C LEU A 71 -3.57 -2.33 12.31
N ASP A 72 -4.75 -2.81 12.72
CA ASP A 72 -5.99 -2.68 11.94
C ASP A 72 -6.28 -1.21 11.59
N VAL A 73 -6.18 -0.33 12.60
CA VAL A 73 -6.39 1.12 12.43
C VAL A 73 -5.32 1.74 11.52
N VAL A 74 -4.08 1.28 11.62
CA VAL A 74 -2.99 1.73 10.74
C VAL A 74 -3.21 1.27 9.31
N MET A 75 -3.68 0.04 9.11
CA MET A 75 -3.79 -0.58 7.79
C MET A 75 -5.01 -0.11 7.02
N GLU A 76 -6.11 0.22 7.69
CA GLU A 76 -7.38 0.59 7.07
C GLU A 76 -7.22 1.58 5.89
N PRO A 77 -6.49 2.72 6.02
CA PRO A 77 -6.32 3.65 4.91
C PRO A 77 -5.67 3.01 3.68
N PHE A 78 -4.66 2.16 3.88
CA PHE A 78 -3.96 1.50 2.78
C PHE A 78 -4.87 0.48 2.09
N LEU A 79 -5.62 -0.32 2.86
CA LEU A 79 -6.53 -1.32 2.29
C LEU A 79 -7.58 -0.67 1.39
N TYR A 80 -8.07 0.51 1.79
CA TYR A 80 -9.11 1.22 1.05
C TYR A 80 -8.57 2.08 -0.09
N MET A 81 -7.43 2.75 0.08
CA MET A 81 -6.96 3.74 -0.91
C MET A 81 -6.05 3.15 -1.99
N VAL A 82 -5.35 2.04 -1.72
CA VAL A 82 -4.49 1.39 -2.73
C VAL A 82 -5.27 0.96 -3.99
N PRO A 83 -6.47 0.34 -3.91
CA PRO A 83 -7.26 0.03 -5.10
C PRO A 83 -7.50 1.23 -6.01
N TYR A 84 -7.82 2.38 -5.41
CA TYR A 84 -8.08 3.64 -6.14
C TYR A 84 -6.81 4.16 -6.78
N LEU A 85 -5.67 4.10 -6.08
CA LEU A 85 -4.38 4.47 -6.65
C LEU A 85 -4.03 3.60 -7.86
N LEU A 86 -4.30 2.30 -7.82
CA LEU A 86 -4.04 1.40 -8.94
C LEU A 86 -4.93 1.68 -10.16
N VAL A 87 -6.21 1.97 -9.94
CA VAL A 87 -7.15 2.40 -10.99
C VAL A 87 -6.68 3.71 -11.64
N GLU A 88 -6.26 4.68 -10.83
CA GLU A 88 -5.77 5.96 -11.33
C GLU A 88 -4.44 5.84 -12.06
N CYS A 89 -3.57 4.91 -11.65
CA CYS A 89 -2.30 4.63 -12.32
C CYS A 89 -2.45 3.82 -13.62
N ALA A 90 -3.66 3.34 -13.94
CA ALA A 90 -3.92 2.60 -15.16
C ALA A 90 -3.78 3.51 -16.39
N SER A 91 -3.11 3.01 -17.43
CA SER A 91 -2.85 3.77 -18.66
C SER A 91 -3.97 3.70 -19.70
N SER A 92 -4.96 2.82 -19.52
CA SER A 92 -6.11 2.68 -20.41
C SER A 92 -7.37 2.21 -19.68
N ASP A 93 -8.54 2.41 -20.31
CA ASP A 93 -9.82 1.96 -19.77
C ASP A 93 -9.92 0.43 -19.66
N GLU A 94 -9.28 -0.31 -20.57
CA GLU A 94 -9.20 -1.77 -20.49
C GLU A 94 -8.39 -2.23 -19.28
N GLN A 95 -7.37 -1.47 -18.86
CA GLN A 95 -6.64 -1.74 -17.62
C GLN A 95 -7.50 -1.34 -16.40
N ARG A 96 -8.19 -0.20 -16.44
CA ARG A 96 -9.11 0.23 -15.37
C ARG A 96 -10.18 -0.82 -15.08
N ALA A 97 -10.76 -1.42 -16.12
CA ALA A 97 -11.80 -2.45 -16.02
C ALA A 97 -11.33 -3.75 -15.34
N GLN A 98 -10.02 -3.98 -15.22
CA GLN A 98 -9.47 -5.16 -14.54
C GLN A 98 -9.34 -4.95 -13.02
N TYR A 99 -9.39 -3.72 -12.55
CA TYR A 99 -9.24 -3.40 -11.13
C TYR A 99 -10.60 -3.41 -10.44
N SER A 100 -10.63 -4.00 -9.25
CA SER A 100 -11.75 -3.86 -8.32
C SER A 100 -11.39 -2.86 -7.23
N LEU A 101 -12.36 -2.02 -6.87
CA LEU A 101 -12.27 -1.05 -5.78
C LEU A 101 -12.56 -1.66 -4.39
N GLU A 102 -12.81 -2.97 -4.30
CA GLU A 102 -12.94 -3.62 -3.00
C GLU A 102 -11.64 -3.47 -2.19
N PRO A 103 -11.74 -3.24 -0.86
CA PRO A 103 -10.57 -3.12 -0.02
C PRO A 103 -9.68 -4.35 -0.09
N PHE A 104 -8.37 -4.13 -0.02
CA PHE A 104 -7.42 -5.23 0.06
C PHE A 104 -7.55 -5.93 1.41
N THR A 105 -7.14 -7.19 1.45
CA THR A 105 -6.94 -7.92 2.70
C THR A 105 -5.48 -7.84 3.12
N TYR A 106 -5.19 -8.12 4.39
CA TYR A 106 -3.81 -8.21 4.85
C TYR A 106 -3.60 -9.36 5.81
N GLU A 107 -2.35 -9.82 5.91
CA GLU A 107 -1.89 -10.71 6.96
C GLU A 107 -0.60 -10.18 7.59
N ARG A 108 -0.40 -10.50 8.86
CA ARG A 108 0.86 -10.27 9.58
C ARG A 108 1.43 -11.62 10.01
N PRO A 109 2.36 -12.22 9.24
CA PRO A 109 2.94 -13.50 9.59
C PRO A 109 3.69 -13.42 10.92
N THR A 110 3.52 -14.43 11.77
CA THR A 110 4.16 -14.49 13.10
C THR A 110 5.50 -15.23 13.10
N ASN A 111 5.85 -15.89 12.01
CA ASN A 111 7.06 -16.68 11.84
C ASN A 111 8.29 -15.85 11.42
N ILE A 112 8.29 -14.55 11.71
CA ILE A 112 9.37 -13.63 11.33
C ILE A 112 10.37 -13.57 12.49
N PRO A 113 11.68 -13.82 12.26
CA PRO A 113 12.68 -13.68 13.30
C PRO A 113 12.71 -12.26 13.88
N PRO A 114 12.77 -12.10 15.21
CA PRO A 114 12.83 -10.78 15.83
C PRO A 114 14.12 -10.07 15.45
N ALA A 115 14.02 -8.78 15.12
CA ALA A 115 15.15 -7.92 14.83
C ALA A 115 15.47 -7.00 16.01
N ARG A 116 16.72 -6.53 16.10
CA ARG A 116 17.08 -5.49 17.08
C ARG A 116 16.70 -4.13 16.50
N ALA A 117 16.46 -3.16 17.39
CA ALA A 117 16.32 -1.77 16.97
C ALA A 117 17.57 -1.33 16.19
N GLY A 118 17.36 -0.76 15.00
CA GLY A 118 18.43 -0.41 14.05
C GLY A 118 18.62 -1.41 12.90
N ASP A 119 18.15 -2.66 13.02
CA ASP A 119 18.33 -3.67 11.97
C ASP A 119 17.23 -3.65 10.88
N CYS A 120 16.23 -2.78 11.01
CA CYS A 120 15.05 -2.76 10.13
C CYS A 120 15.41 -2.63 8.64
N GLY A 121 16.41 -1.81 8.29
CA GLY A 121 16.90 -1.68 6.92
C GLY A 121 17.53 -2.96 6.39
N MET A 122 18.39 -3.61 7.18
CA MET A 122 19.06 -4.86 6.79
C MET A 122 18.08 -6.02 6.60
N TYR A 123 17.07 -6.12 7.47
CA TYR A 123 15.99 -7.09 7.32
C TYR A 123 15.16 -6.84 6.06
N THR A 124 14.87 -5.57 5.76
CA THR A 124 14.15 -5.18 4.54
C THR A 124 14.93 -5.64 3.30
N LEU A 125 16.24 -5.38 3.25
CA LEU A 125 17.11 -5.82 2.14
C LEU A 125 17.15 -7.34 1.99
N LYS A 126 17.31 -8.06 3.10
CA LYS A 126 17.31 -9.53 3.07
C LYS A 126 15.98 -10.09 2.58
N TYR A 127 14.86 -9.48 2.96
CA TYR A 127 13.55 -9.90 2.48
C TYR A 127 13.35 -9.63 0.99
N ILE A 128 13.83 -8.48 0.49
CA ILE A 128 13.86 -8.19 -0.96
C ILE A 128 14.62 -9.29 -1.70
N GLU A 129 15.80 -9.64 -1.21
CA GLU A 129 16.63 -10.69 -1.80
C GLU A 129 15.94 -12.06 -1.79
N CYS A 130 15.42 -12.50 -0.64
CA CYS A 130 14.68 -13.77 -0.55
C CYS A 130 13.48 -13.80 -1.50
N HIS A 131 12.71 -12.72 -1.57
CA HIS A 131 11.55 -12.63 -2.45
C HIS A 131 11.93 -12.64 -3.93
N ALA A 132 13.02 -11.95 -4.31
CA ALA A 132 13.55 -11.97 -5.66
C ALA A 132 14.04 -13.38 -6.08
N LEU A 133 14.52 -14.16 -5.11
CA LEU A 133 14.94 -15.55 -5.30
C LEU A 133 13.78 -16.56 -5.20
N GLY A 134 12.56 -16.13 -4.87
CA GLY A 134 11.40 -17.01 -4.73
C GLY A 134 11.41 -17.88 -3.48
N ILE A 135 12.11 -17.45 -2.43
CA ILE A 135 12.28 -18.15 -1.13
C ILE A 135 11.26 -17.64 -0.11
#